data_AF-A0A0M8MSP5-F1
#
_entry.id   AF-A0A0M8MSP5-F1
#
_cell.length_a   1.000
_cell.length_b   1.000
_cell.length_c   1.000
_cell.angle_alpha   90.00
_cell.angle_beta   90.00
_cell.angle_gamma   90.00
#
_symmetry.space_group_name_H-M   'P 1'
#
loop_
_entity.id
_entity.type
_entity.pdbx_description
1 polymer ?
#
loop_
_entity_poly.entity_id
_entity_poly.type
_entity_poly.pdbx_seq_one_letter_code
_entity_poly.pdbx_strand_id
1 'polypeptide(L)'
;MRGVCDQLRADLVECLKKSDCMRVEGRTGKECLTHHLQSLPPECQQAYHGFVECKRSLWDMRKRFRGIPGAEYSTSSTTYAALDKRLGNQNDS
;
A
#
# COMPACT_ATOMS: atom_id res chain seq x y z
N MET A 1 -14.70 8.43 9.18
CA MET A 1 -13.40 8.69 9.84
C MET A 1 -12.34 8.13 8.92
N ARG A 2 -11.51 8.98 8.29
CA ARG A 2 -10.46 8.50 7.38
C ARG A 2 -9.23 8.08 8.18
N GLY A 3 -8.83 6.82 8.08
CA GLY A 3 -7.64 6.25 8.72
C GLY A 3 -6.40 6.25 7.81
N VAL A 4 -5.22 6.11 8.41
CA VAL A 4 -3.92 6.09 7.70
C VAL A 4 -3.86 5.01 6.59
N CYS A 5 -4.57 3.89 6.77
CA CYS A 5 -4.58 2.77 5.81
C CYS A 5 -5.77 2.78 4.85
N ASP A 6 -6.54 3.87 4.78
CA ASP A 6 -7.79 3.88 4.02
C ASP A 6 -7.58 3.83 2.51
N GLN A 7 -6.48 4.40 2.00
CA GLN A 7 -6.14 4.31 0.58
C GLN A 7 -5.82 2.86 0.20
N LEU A 8 -4.96 2.20 0.98
CA LEU A 8 -4.66 0.78 0.79
C LEU A 8 -5.92 -0.10 0.89
N ARG A 9 -6.88 0.28 1.75
CA ARG A 9 -8.17 -0.40 1.84
C ARG A 9 -9.02 -0.17 0.58
N ALA A 10 -9.05 1.05 0.06
CA ALA A 10 -9.79 1.38 -1.16
C ALA A 10 -9.24 0.61 -2.36
N ASP A 11 -7.91 0.59 -2.52
CA ASP A 11 -7.22 -0.14 -3.58
C ASP A 11 -7.48 -1.64 -3.50
N LEU A 12 -7.43 -2.21 -2.28
CA LEU A 12 -7.73 -3.62 -2.04
C LEU A 12 -9.19 -3.95 -2.39
N VAL A 13 -10.14 -3.09 -2.05
CA VAL A 13 -11.56 -3.29 -2.40
C VAL A 13 -11.77 -3.18 -3.91
N GLU A 14 -11.13 -2.23 -4.57
CA GLU A 14 -11.22 -2.06 -6.01
C GLU A 14 -10.70 -3.29 -6.75
N CYS A 15 -9.52 -3.77 -6.36
CA CYS A 15 -8.91 -4.94 -6.98
C CYS A 15 -9.76 -6.20 -6.76
N LEU A 16 -10.32 -6.38 -5.54
CA LEU A 16 -11.14 -7.55 -5.21
C LEU A 16 -12.44 -7.58 -6.03
N LYS A 17 -13.06 -6.42 -6.26
CA LYS A 17 -14.25 -6.29 -7.12
C LYS A 17 -13.97 -6.69 -8.57
N LYS A 18 -12.75 -6.44 -9.07
CA LYS A 18 -12.31 -6.82 -10.43
C LYS A 18 -11.90 -8.30 -10.50
N SER A 19 -11.54 -8.90 -9.38
CA SER A 19 -11.04 -10.27 -9.33
C SER A 19 -12.13 -11.32 -9.59
N ASP A 20 -11.72 -12.44 -10.18
CA ASP A 20 -12.65 -13.53 -10.52
C ASP A 20 -13.20 -14.23 -9.27
N CYS A 21 -12.50 -14.18 -8.14
CA CYS A 21 -12.99 -14.77 -6.88
C CYS A 21 -14.32 -14.12 -6.41
N MET A 22 -14.49 -12.80 -6.59
CA MET A 22 -15.77 -12.15 -6.27
C MET A 22 -16.73 -12.13 -7.46
N ARG A 23 -16.21 -11.90 -8.67
CA ARG A 23 -17.04 -11.71 -9.86
C ARG A 23 -17.58 -13.00 -10.46
N VAL A 24 -16.78 -14.06 -10.46
CA VAL A 24 -17.10 -15.37 -11.06
C VAL A 24 -17.58 -16.33 -9.97
N GLU A 25 -16.84 -16.45 -8.87
CA GLU A 25 -17.18 -17.41 -7.81
C GLU A 25 -18.21 -16.86 -6.80
N GLY A 26 -18.49 -15.55 -6.81
CA GLY A 26 -19.48 -14.93 -5.93
C GLY A 26 -19.11 -14.95 -4.45
N ARG A 27 -17.83 -15.19 -4.12
CA ARG A 27 -17.36 -15.28 -2.74
C ARG A 27 -17.26 -13.91 -2.09
N THR A 28 -17.24 -13.90 -0.76
CA THR A 28 -16.99 -12.66 -0.02
C THR A 28 -15.51 -12.27 -0.13
N GLY A 29 -15.21 -10.96 -0.15
CA GLY A 29 -13.82 -10.49 -0.20
C GLY A 29 -12.95 -11.05 0.93
N LYS A 30 -13.54 -11.31 2.11
CA LYS A 30 -12.83 -11.97 3.23
C LYS A 30 -12.43 -13.40 2.89
N GLU A 31 -13.33 -14.16 2.28
CA GLU A 31 -13.08 -15.53 1.86
C GLU A 31 -12.02 -15.58 0.75
N CYS A 32 -12.08 -14.66 -0.20
CA CYS A 32 -11.06 -14.50 -1.24
C CYS A 32 -9.66 -14.28 -0.66
N LEU A 33 -9.53 -13.42 0.36
CA LEU A 33 -8.24 -13.14 0.99
C LEU A 33 -7.75 -14.27 1.93
N THR A 34 -8.65 -15.07 2.47
CA THR A 34 -8.30 -16.10 3.47
C THR A 34 -7.99 -17.45 2.81
N HIS A 35 -8.77 -17.84 1.80
CA HIS A 35 -8.71 -19.17 1.18
C HIS A 35 -8.23 -19.15 -0.27
N HIS A 36 -8.34 -18.01 -0.96
CA HIS A 36 -8.08 -17.90 -2.39
C HIS A 36 -7.04 -16.82 -2.73
N LEU A 37 -6.17 -16.47 -1.78
CA LEU A 37 -5.20 -15.40 -1.98
C LEU A 37 -4.28 -15.67 -3.17
N GLN A 38 -3.92 -16.94 -3.41
CA GLN A 38 -3.03 -17.35 -4.50
C GLN A 38 -3.69 -17.29 -5.89
N SER A 39 -5.01 -17.40 -5.98
CA SER A 39 -5.72 -17.27 -7.27
C SER A 39 -6.06 -15.82 -7.63
N LEU A 40 -5.87 -14.88 -6.68
CA LEU A 40 -6.00 -13.46 -6.95
C LEU A 40 -4.81 -12.94 -7.77
N PRO A 41 -5.03 -11.91 -8.60
CA PRO A 41 -3.95 -11.27 -9.35
C PRO A 41 -2.88 -10.70 -8.41
N PRO A 42 -1.61 -10.62 -8.88
CA PRO A 42 -0.48 -10.18 -8.05
C PRO A 42 -0.68 -8.77 -7.48
N GLU A 43 -1.36 -7.89 -8.21
CA GLU A 43 -1.74 -6.55 -7.75
C GLU A 43 -2.59 -6.59 -6.47
N CYS A 44 -3.55 -7.52 -6.40
CA CYS A 44 -4.38 -7.70 -5.20
C CYS A 44 -3.59 -8.25 -4.02
N GLN A 45 -2.67 -9.18 -4.29
CA GLN A 45 -1.82 -9.74 -3.25
C GLN A 45 -0.94 -8.63 -2.65
N GLN A 46 -0.34 -7.79 -3.50
CA GLN A 46 0.50 -6.68 -3.07
C GLN A 46 -0.29 -5.63 -2.26
N ALA A 47 -1.50 -5.26 -2.71
CA ALA A 47 -2.39 -4.37 -1.97
C ALA A 47 -2.79 -4.95 -0.60
N TYR A 48 -3.08 -6.26 -0.54
CA TYR A 48 -3.39 -6.96 0.71
C TYR A 48 -2.21 -6.95 1.67
N HIS A 49 -1.01 -7.26 1.19
CA HIS A 49 0.22 -7.20 1.98
C HIS A 49 0.46 -5.79 2.53
N GLY A 50 0.34 -4.76 1.70
CA GLY A 50 0.46 -3.36 2.11
C GLY A 50 -0.58 -2.97 3.17
N PHE A 51 -1.84 -3.35 2.99
CA PHE A 51 -2.90 -3.07 3.95
C PHE A 51 -2.66 -3.77 5.30
N VAL A 52 -2.26 -5.04 5.30
CA VAL A 52 -1.95 -5.79 6.52
C VAL A 52 -0.76 -5.19 7.25
N GLU A 53 0.29 -4.79 6.53
CA GLU A 53 1.47 -4.17 7.11
C GLU A 53 1.16 -2.78 7.67
N CYS A 54 0.41 -1.96 6.94
CA CYS A 54 -0.09 -0.67 7.41
C CYS A 54 -0.91 -0.85 8.69
N LYS A 55 -1.86 -1.79 8.70
CA LYS A 55 -2.67 -2.07 9.89
C LYS A 55 -1.79 -2.52 11.06
N ARG A 56 -0.83 -3.43 10.85
CA ARG A 56 0.12 -3.86 11.89
C ARG A 56 0.95 -2.71 12.45
N SER A 57 1.41 -1.79 11.61
CA SER A 57 2.19 -0.62 12.01
C SER A 57 1.45 0.35 12.94
N LEU A 58 0.11 0.40 12.86
CA LEU A 58 -0.70 1.27 13.73
C LEU A 58 -0.71 0.79 15.19
N TRP A 59 -0.64 -0.53 15.40
CA TRP A 59 -0.61 -1.16 16.72
C TRP A 59 0.81 -1.37 17.24
N ASP A 60 1.78 -1.55 16.35
CA ASP A 60 3.18 -1.73 16.72
C ASP A 60 3.90 -0.38 16.91
N MET A 61 3.89 0.10 18.17
CA MET A 61 4.58 1.31 18.58
C MET A 61 6.10 1.26 18.32
N ARG A 62 6.72 0.07 18.19
CA ARG A 62 8.18 -0.06 17.97
C ARG A 62 8.59 0.25 16.53
N LYS A 63 7.66 0.17 15.57
CA LYS A 63 7.88 0.62 14.17
C LYS A 63 7.75 2.14 14.01
N ARG A 64 7.15 2.84 14.97
CA ARG A 64 7.06 4.32 14.94
C ARG A 64 8.43 5.01 14.99
N PHE A 65 9.45 4.37 15.56
CA PHE A 65 10.79 4.96 15.70
C PHE A 65 11.72 4.76 14.49
N ARG A 66 11.42 3.81 13.60
CA ARG A 66 12.30 3.49 12.45
C ARG A 66 11.68 3.76 11.08
N GLY A 67 10.48 4.34 11.05
CA GLY A 67 9.70 4.49 9.82
C GLY A 67 9.09 3.16 9.37
N ILE A 68 7.95 3.24 8.70
CA ILE A 68 7.33 2.06 8.06
C ILE A 68 8.11 1.82 6.75
N PRO A 69 8.82 0.70 6.59
CA PRO A 69 9.50 0.41 5.33
C PRO A 69 8.45 0.23 4.23
N GLY A 70 8.48 1.10 3.21
CA GLY A 70 7.56 1.08 2.08
C GLY A 70 6.28 1.92 2.24
N ALA A 71 6.10 2.64 3.35
CA ALA A 71 5.12 3.73 3.37
C ALA A 71 5.75 4.97 2.72
N GLU A 72 5.62 5.10 1.42
CA GLU A 72 5.73 6.41 0.77
C GLU A 72 4.53 7.25 1.24
N TYR A 73 4.65 7.83 2.43
CA TYR A 73 3.86 9.00 2.73
C TYR A 73 4.37 10.09 1.79
N SER A 74 3.52 10.53 0.87
CA SER A 74 3.80 11.74 0.11
C SER A 74 3.82 12.91 1.09
N THR A 75 5.00 13.17 1.63
CA THR A 75 5.51 14.50 1.92
C THR A 75 7.03 14.34 1.86
N SER A 76 7.63 14.68 0.72
CA SER A 76 8.92 15.36 0.63
C SER A 76 9.98 15.07 1.72
N SER A 77 10.21 13.82 2.09
CA SER A 77 10.98 13.50 3.29
C SER A 77 12.31 12.87 2.97
N THR A 78 13.30 13.75 2.99
CA THR A 78 14.68 13.55 3.48
C THR A 78 15.68 12.75 2.66
N THR A 79 15.29 11.81 1.80
CA THR A 79 16.29 11.11 0.95
C THR A 79 16.56 11.83 -0.38
N TYR A 80 15.52 12.38 -1.03
CA TYR A 80 15.70 13.16 -2.27
C TYR A 80 16.22 14.59 -2.03
N ALA A 81 15.94 15.20 -0.87
CA ALA A 81 16.48 16.52 -0.54
C ALA A 81 18.02 16.53 -0.37
N ALA A 82 18.63 15.37 -0.10
CA ALA A 82 20.08 15.21 -0.01
C ALA A 82 20.73 14.95 -1.39
N LEU A 83 19.96 14.54 -2.40
CA LEU A 83 20.46 14.21 -3.74
C LEU A 83 20.26 15.37 -4.75
N ASP A 84 19.24 16.21 -4.57
CA ASP A 84 18.93 17.30 -5.51
C ASP A 84 19.98 18.43 -5.54
N LYS A 85 20.72 18.67 -4.43
CA LYS A 85 21.77 19.69 -4.39
C LYS A 85 23.07 19.34 -5.13
N ARG A 86 23.18 18.14 -5.72
CA ARG A 86 24.38 17.74 -6.49
C ARG A 86 24.16 17.67 -8.00
N LEU A 87 22.94 17.82 -8.50
CA LEU A 87 22.62 17.66 -9.93
C LEU A 87 21.58 18.70 -10.38
N GLY A 88 21.99 19.96 -10.59
CA GLY A 88 21.06 20.98 -11.05
C GLY A 88 21.64 22.36 -11.36
N ASN A 89 22.93 22.44 -11.69
CA ASN A 89 23.49 23.63 -12.33
C ASN A 89 23.46 23.40 -13.85
N GLN A 90 22.29 23.59 -14.46
CA GLN A 90 22.18 23.78 -15.92
C GLN A 90 20.80 24.35 -16.33
N ASN A 91 20.81 25.67 -16.55
CA ASN A 91 20.01 26.46 -17.51
C ASN A 91 18.48 26.61 -17.32
N ASP A 92 18.07 27.80 -16.86
CA ASP A 92 16.97 28.56 -17.48
C ASP A 92 17.21 30.09 -17.29
N SER A 93 17.51 30.73 -18.44
CA SER A 93 17.64 32.17 -18.81
C SER A 93 18.54 33.17 -18.07
#